data_AF-A0A1Q7FYL2-F1
#
_entry.id   AF-A0A1Q7FYL2-F1
#
_cell.length_a   1.000
_cell.length_b   1.000
_cell.length_c   1.000
_cell.angle_alpha   90.00
_cell.angle_beta   90.00
_cell.angle_gamma   90.00
#
_symmetry.space_group_name_H-M   'P 1'
#
loop_
_entity.id
_entity.type
_entity.pdbx_description
1 polymer ?
#
loop_
_entity_poly.entity_id
_entity_poly.type
_entity_poly.pdbx_seq_one_letter_code
_entity_poly.pdbx_strand_id
1 'polypeptide(L)'
;MKNSIRLLLNSVFCSVLVSSFSVGTAASQSANQQSVLQMESPDQRTGNQLEAIAERVRHELVMLPYYGIFDWLEGEVNPDGSVILRGEVVRPSLKSDAEFRVKRIESVTNVVNEIRVLPLSTMDDGLRIALYRAIFYSSLARYSLGAVSPIHIIVRNGRATLKGVVGSEMDKQLAYMSARGVPGLFDVKNELMAEYKAAN
;
A
#
# COMPACT_ATOMS: atom_id res chain seq x y z
N MET A 1 16.54 9.72 29.90
CA MET A 1 16.70 9.18 28.54
C MET A 1 15.41 9.42 27.77
N LYS A 2 15.32 10.58 27.11
CA LYS A 2 14.21 11.02 26.26
C LYS A 2 14.89 11.66 25.04
N ASN A 3 14.95 10.94 23.92
CA ASN A 3 15.53 11.47 22.68
C ASN A 3 14.40 11.98 21.80
N SER A 4 14.17 13.29 21.92
CA SER A 4 13.27 14.07 21.07
C SER A 4 14.08 14.68 19.94
N ILE A 5 14.00 14.10 18.74
CA ILE A 5 14.55 14.70 17.52
C ILE A 5 13.47 15.60 16.93
N ARG A 6 13.65 16.92 17.08
CA ARG A 6 12.80 17.96 16.47
C ARG A 6 13.43 18.36 15.14
N LEU A 7 12.69 18.13 14.05
CA LEU A 7 12.96 18.66 12.71
C LEU A 7 12.92 20.20 12.73
N LEU A 8 13.93 20.82 12.13
CA LEU A 8 13.99 22.24 11.83
C LEU A 8 13.11 22.53 10.60
N LEU A 9 12.01 23.25 10.81
CA LEU A 9 11.25 23.90 9.74
C LEU A 9 12.05 25.10 9.22
N ASN A 10 12.60 24.97 8.01
CA ASN A 10 12.93 26.12 7.17
C ASN A 10 11.82 26.25 6.13
N SER A 11 10.88 27.18 6.32
CA SER A 11 10.07 27.68 5.22
C SER A 11 9.93 29.19 5.34
N VAL A 12 10.68 29.86 4.48
CA VAL A 12 10.70 31.30 4.23
C VAL A 12 9.29 31.79 3.93
N PHE A 13 8.76 32.66 4.78
CA PHE A 13 7.55 33.44 4.52
C PHE A 13 7.90 34.57 3.56
N CYS A 14 7.52 34.46 2.29
CA CYS A 14 7.61 35.57 1.34
C CYS A 14 6.24 36.25 1.25
N SER A 15 6.08 37.32 2.02
CA SER A 15 4.95 38.24 1.97
C SER A 15 5.00 39.05 0.68
N VAL A 16 3.97 38.97 -0.17
CA VAL A 16 3.74 39.93 -1.25
C VAL A 16 2.39 40.61 -1.02
N LEU A 17 2.47 41.88 -0.62
CA LEU A 17 1.39 42.84 -0.60
C LEU A 17 1.02 43.20 -2.04
N VAL A 18 -0.24 43.05 -2.43
CA VAL A 18 -0.76 43.63 -3.68
C VAL A 18 -1.77 44.71 -3.32
N SER A 19 -1.33 45.95 -3.42
CA SER A 19 -2.18 47.14 -3.37
C SER A 19 -2.46 47.64 -4.79
N SER A 20 -3.74 47.63 -5.16
CA SER A 20 -4.50 48.69 -5.85
C SER A 20 -4.21 49.09 -7.32
N PHE A 21 -5.34 49.35 -8.01
CA PHE A 21 -5.58 50.31 -9.13
C PHE A 21 -5.12 49.97 -10.57
N SER A 22 -6.08 49.68 -11.47
CA SER A 22 -6.63 50.65 -12.46
C SER A 22 -7.34 49.96 -13.64
N VAL A 23 -8.48 50.56 -14.04
CA VAL A 23 -9.29 50.25 -15.23
C VAL A 23 -8.65 50.84 -16.49
N GLY A 24 -8.65 50.13 -17.62
CA GLY A 24 -8.30 50.73 -18.93
C GLY A 24 -8.12 49.74 -20.09
N THR A 25 -9.03 49.85 -21.06
CA THR A 25 -9.14 49.23 -22.39
C THR A 25 -7.86 49.09 -23.24
N ALA A 26 -7.73 47.98 -23.99
CA ALA A 26 -7.77 47.92 -25.47
C ALA A 26 -6.93 46.77 -26.06
N ALA A 27 -7.58 46.04 -26.98
CA ALA A 27 -7.06 45.42 -28.20
C ALA A 27 -5.75 44.58 -28.18
N SER A 28 -5.94 43.33 -28.63
CA SER A 28 -5.05 42.56 -29.51
C SER A 28 -3.65 42.21 -29.01
N GLN A 29 -3.49 40.92 -28.67
CA GLN A 29 -2.39 40.11 -29.19
C GLN A 29 -2.69 38.63 -28.96
N SER A 30 -2.74 37.89 -30.08
CA SER A 30 -2.59 36.44 -30.10
C SER A 30 -1.23 36.09 -29.47
N ALA A 31 -1.23 35.83 -28.18
CA ALA A 31 -0.10 35.25 -27.48
C ALA A 31 -0.23 33.74 -27.57
N ASN A 32 0.51 33.21 -28.55
CA ASN A 32 1.02 31.86 -28.63
C ASN A 32 1.13 31.22 -27.24
N GLN A 33 0.18 30.34 -26.90
CA GLN A 33 0.24 29.51 -25.70
C GLN A 33 1.24 28.38 -25.98
N GLN A 34 2.52 28.76 -26.09
CA GLN A 34 3.61 27.81 -26.02
C GLN A 34 3.58 27.23 -24.62
N SER A 35 3.11 26.00 -24.54
CA SER A 35 3.31 25.07 -23.45
C SER A 35 4.78 25.14 -23.03
N VAL A 36 5.04 25.88 -21.95
CA VAL A 36 6.32 25.82 -21.26
C VAL A 36 6.41 24.39 -20.73
N LEU A 37 7.20 23.57 -21.40
CA LEU A 37 7.68 22.30 -20.86
C LEU A 37 8.43 22.68 -19.57
N GLN A 38 7.72 22.60 -18.44
CA GLN A 38 8.31 22.76 -17.13
C GLN A 38 9.40 21.70 -17.02
N MET A 39 10.65 22.14 -17.04
CA MET A 39 11.80 21.27 -17.01
C MET A 39 11.88 20.69 -15.58
N GLU A 40 11.24 19.54 -15.36
CA GLU A 40 11.27 18.81 -14.07
C GLU A 40 12.72 18.69 -13.60
N SER A 41 12.99 18.94 -12.32
CA SER A 41 14.35 18.82 -11.81
C SER A 41 14.82 17.35 -11.85
N PRO A 42 16.14 17.08 -11.98
CA PRO A 42 16.66 15.71 -12.01
C PRO A 42 16.19 14.84 -10.83
N ASP A 43 16.07 15.43 -9.63
CA ASP A 43 15.58 14.74 -8.43
C ASP A 43 14.10 14.36 -8.55
N GLN A 44 13.26 15.25 -9.11
CA GLN A 44 11.84 14.96 -9.34
C GLN A 44 11.63 13.86 -10.38
N ARG A 45 12.41 13.87 -11.47
CA ARG A 45 12.33 12.81 -12.49
C ARG A 45 12.71 11.46 -11.92
N THR A 46 13.76 11.41 -11.11
CA THR A 46 14.21 10.17 -10.45
C THR A 46 13.14 9.67 -9.48
N GLY A 47 12.54 10.57 -8.67
CA GLY A 47 11.42 10.22 -7.80
C GLY A 47 10.21 9.68 -8.56
N ASN A 48 9.81 10.34 -9.64
CA ASN A 48 8.67 9.90 -10.48
C ASN A 48 8.93 8.53 -11.13
N GLN A 49 10.18 8.25 -11.53
CA GLN A 49 10.56 6.94 -12.06
C GLN A 49 10.50 5.85 -11.00
N LEU A 50 11.03 6.09 -9.80
CA LEU A 50 10.97 5.12 -8.70
C LEU A 50 9.53 4.81 -8.30
N GLU A 51 8.66 5.82 -8.25
CA GLU A 51 7.23 5.64 -7.98
C GLU A 51 6.55 4.81 -9.07
N ALA A 52 6.85 5.07 -10.34
CA ALA A 52 6.31 4.27 -11.46
C ALA A 52 6.76 2.80 -11.39
N ILE A 53 8.00 2.54 -10.97
CA ILE A 53 8.50 1.18 -10.74
C ILE A 53 7.75 0.55 -9.55
N ALA A 54 7.59 1.27 -8.44
CA ALA A 54 6.89 0.78 -7.25
C ALA A 54 5.42 0.44 -7.55
N GLU A 55 4.72 1.28 -8.31
CA GLU A 55 3.38 1.03 -8.83
C GLU A 55 3.35 -0.26 -9.66
N ARG A 56 4.29 -0.42 -10.59
CA ARG A 56 4.35 -1.61 -11.43
C ARG A 56 4.66 -2.87 -10.62
N VAL A 57 5.58 -2.80 -9.67
CA VAL A 57 5.91 -3.90 -8.75
C VAL A 57 4.65 -4.33 -8.00
N ARG A 58 3.94 -3.39 -7.37
CA ARG A 58 2.69 -3.69 -6.68
C ARG A 58 1.65 -4.30 -7.62
N HIS A 59 1.50 -3.76 -8.83
CA HIS A 59 0.58 -4.31 -9.82
C HIS A 59 0.89 -5.77 -10.16
N GLU A 60 2.16 -6.10 -10.46
CA GLU A 60 2.55 -7.49 -10.77
C GLU A 60 2.29 -8.43 -9.59
N LEU A 61 2.55 -7.99 -8.35
CA LEU A 61 2.34 -8.80 -7.15
C LEU A 61 0.86 -9.12 -6.91
N VAL A 62 -0.04 -8.13 -7.04
CA VAL A 62 -1.48 -8.36 -6.80
C VAL A 62 -2.17 -9.14 -7.93
N MET A 63 -1.55 -9.18 -9.11
CA MET A 63 -2.04 -9.92 -10.28
C MET A 63 -1.49 -11.35 -10.38
N LEU A 64 -0.72 -11.79 -9.38
CA LEU A 64 -0.20 -13.16 -9.38
C LEU A 64 -1.34 -14.18 -9.35
N PRO A 65 -1.23 -15.28 -10.12
CA PRO A 65 -2.17 -16.38 -10.02
C PRO A 65 -2.24 -16.92 -8.59
N TYR A 66 -3.46 -17.16 -8.10
CA TYR A 66 -3.74 -17.67 -6.76
C TYR A 66 -3.38 -16.74 -5.59
N TYR A 67 -2.93 -15.50 -5.83
CA TYR A 67 -2.82 -14.50 -4.78
C TYR A 67 -4.22 -14.14 -4.26
N GLY A 68 -4.39 -14.09 -2.94
CA GLY A 68 -5.70 -13.80 -2.37
C GLY A 68 -5.65 -13.31 -0.93
N ILE A 69 -6.79 -13.41 -0.25
CA ILE A 69 -7.03 -12.89 1.11
C ILE A 69 -6.05 -13.45 2.14
N PHE A 70 -5.53 -14.66 1.95
CA PHE A 70 -4.63 -15.31 2.92
C PHE A 70 -3.14 -15.05 2.65
N ASP A 71 -2.84 -14.23 1.65
CA ASP A 71 -1.50 -13.91 1.21
C ASP A 71 -1.29 -12.40 1.35
N TRP A 72 -0.08 -11.97 1.67
CA TRP A 72 0.28 -10.56 1.73
C TRP A 72 1.67 -10.38 1.16
N LEU A 73 1.80 -9.51 0.15
CA LEU A 73 3.05 -9.24 -0.55
C LEU A 73 3.30 -7.74 -0.62
N GLU A 74 4.54 -7.34 -0.38
CA GLU A 74 5.04 -5.97 -0.48
C GLU A 74 6.35 -5.97 -1.28
N GLY A 75 6.59 -4.90 -2.03
CA GLY A 75 7.84 -4.65 -2.73
C GLY A 75 8.37 -3.27 -2.40
N GLU A 76 9.59 -3.21 -1.89
CA GLU A 76 10.32 -1.97 -1.63
C GLU A 76 11.30 -1.73 -2.78
N VAL A 77 11.20 -0.58 -3.45
CA VAL A 77 12.08 -0.19 -4.56
C VAL A 77 13.14 0.78 -4.05
N ASN A 78 14.40 0.40 -4.17
CA ASN A 78 15.53 1.23 -3.76
C ASN A 78 15.96 2.19 -4.88
N PRO A 79 16.66 3.29 -4.55
CA PRO A 79 17.14 4.26 -5.55
C PRO A 79 18.08 3.69 -6.63
N ASP A 80 18.72 2.54 -6.36
CA ASP A 80 19.61 1.84 -7.30
C ASP A 80 18.86 0.86 -8.23
N GLY A 81 17.53 0.84 -8.16
CA GLY A 81 16.66 -0.05 -8.93
C GLY A 81 16.56 -1.47 -8.36
N SER A 82 17.19 -1.76 -7.22
CA SER A 82 17.00 -3.04 -6.55
C SER A 82 15.65 -3.09 -5.84
N VAL A 83 15.01 -4.27 -5.84
CA VAL A 83 13.71 -4.48 -5.21
C VAL A 83 13.81 -5.52 -4.11
N ILE A 84 13.30 -5.21 -2.92
CA ILE A 84 13.18 -6.15 -1.81
C ILE A 84 11.73 -6.60 -1.70
N LEU A 85 11.49 -7.89 -1.90
CA LEU A 85 10.16 -8.49 -1.76
C LEU A 85 9.99 -9.06 -0.35
N ARG A 86 8.91 -8.65 0.33
CA ARG A 86 8.55 -9.09 1.68
C ARG A 86 7.10 -9.58 1.67
N GLY A 87 6.75 -10.40 2.66
CA GLY A 87 5.39 -10.90 2.77
C GLY A 87 5.27 -12.26 3.41
N GLU A 88 4.03 -12.73 3.52
CA GLU A 88 3.67 -14.05 4.00
C GLU A 88 2.63 -14.66 3.05
N VAL A 89 2.93 -15.85 2.51
CA VAL A 89 2.08 -16.52 1.51
C VAL A 89 1.80 -17.96 1.90
N VAL A 90 0.62 -18.47 1.56
CA VAL A 90 0.25 -19.87 1.81
C VAL A 90 0.89 -20.80 0.78
N ARG A 91 0.92 -20.39 -0.50
CA ARG A 91 1.44 -21.22 -1.59
C ARG A 91 2.93 -20.96 -1.81
N PRO A 92 3.79 -21.99 -1.81
CA PRO A 92 5.21 -21.83 -2.11
C PRO A 92 5.47 -21.22 -3.49
N SER A 93 4.62 -21.51 -4.49
CA SER A 93 4.77 -20.98 -5.85
C SER A 93 4.67 -19.45 -5.91
N LEU A 94 3.84 -18.83 -5.08
CA LEU A 94 3.72 -17.36 -5.02
C LEU A 94 5.05 -16.68 -4.72
N LYS A 95 5.91 -17.31 -3.89
CA LYS A 95 7.24 -16.78 -3.59
C LYS A 95 8.11 -16.71 -4.84
N SER A 96 8.18 -17.80 -5.62
CA SER A 96 8.99 -17.84 -6.85
C SER A 96 8.37 -17.01 -7.98
N ASP A 97 7.04 -17.01 -8.08
CA ASP A 97 6.32 -16.28 -9.13
C ASP A 97 6.44 -14.76 -8.93
N ALA A 98 6.35 -14.28 -7.69
CA ALA A 98 6.58 -12.87 -7.35
C ALA A 98 7.96 -12.40 -7.80
N GLU A 99 9.01 -13.16 -7.45
CA GLU A 99 10.38 -12.84 -7.85
C GLU A 99 10.55 -12.88 -9.37
N PHE A 100 10.02 -13.90 -10.04
CA PHE A 100 10.10 -14.03 -11.49
C PHE A 100 9.41 -12.87 -12.21
N ARG A 101 8.24 -12.43 -11.75
CA ARG A 101 7.49 -11.32 -12.35
C ARG A 101 8.21 -9.99 -12.16
N VAL A 102 8.67 -9.72 -10.94
CA VAL A 102 9.35 -8.47 -10.60
C VAL A 102 10.69 -8.32 -11.32
N LYS A 103 11.47 -9.41 -11.46
CA LYS A 103 12.73 -9.40 -12.24
C LYS A 103 12.57 -9.01 -13.71
N ARG A 104 11.36 -9.08 -14.27
CA ARG A 104 11.07 -8.75 -15.68
C ARG A 104 10.58 -7.32 -15.86
N ILE A 105 10.39 -6.56 -14.79
CA ILE A 105 10.02 -5.15 -14.86
C ILE A 105 11.25 -4.39 -15.36
N GLU A 106 11.05 -3.51 -16.34
CA GLU A 106 12.10 -2.63 -16.83
C GLU A 106 12.66 -1.77 -15.69
N SER A 107 13.98 -1.52 -15.70
CA SER A 107 14.69 -0.76 -14.67
C SER A 107 14.83 -1.45 -13.30
N VAL A 108 14.29 -2.66 -13.11
CA VAL A 108 14.64 -3.49 -11.94
C VAL A 108 16.01 -4.12 -12.18
N THR A 109 16.98 -3.78 -11.32
CA THR A 109 18.38 -4.22 -11.46
C THR A 109 18.66 -5.53 -10.73
N ASN A 110 18.02 -5.71 -9.57
CA ASN A 110 18.17 -6.89 -8.72
C ASN A 110 16.89 -7.12 -7.90
N VAL A 111 16.64 -8.37 -7.49
CA VAL A 111 15.51 -8.72 -6.61
C VAL A 111 16.00 -9.56 -5.43
N VAL A 112 15.74 -9.07 -4.22
CA VAL A 112 16.00 -9.78 -2.96
C VAL A 112 14.67 -10.32 -2.44
N ASN A 113 14.52 -11.65 -2.39
CA ASN A 113 13.24 -12.29 -2.05
C ASN A 113 13.19 -12.81 -0.61
N GLU A 114 12.66 -11.98 0.28
CA GLU A 114 12.46 -12.26 1.71
C GLU A 114 11.03 -12.73 2.04
N ILE A 115 10.22 -13.07 1.03
CA ILE A 115 8.86 -13.60 1.25
C ILE A 115 8.94 -14.89 2.09
N ARG A 116 8.09 -15.00 3.10
CA ARG A 116 7.95 -16.21 3.92
C ARG A 116 6.80 -17.06 3.41
N VAL A 117 7.06 -18.34 3.24
CA VAL A 117 6.00 -19.34 3.03
C VAL A 117 5.48 -19.78 4.40
N LEU A 118 4.18 -19.66 4.61
CA LEU A 118 3.52 -20.08 5.83
C LEU A 118 3.58 -21.61 5.98
N PRO A 119 3.77 -22.13 7.20
CA PRO A 119 3.84 -23.57 7.42
C PRO A 119 2.51 -24.24 7.05
N LEU A 120 2.60 -25.47 6.52
CA LEU A 120 1.44 -26.31 6.27
C LEU A 120 0.87 -26.80 7.62
N SER A 121 -0.36 -26.41 7.93
CA SER A 121 -1.02 -26.74 9.19
C SER A 121 -2.53 -26.76 8.97
N THR A 122 -3.15 -27.93 9.17
CA THR A 122 -4.60 -28.11 9.05
C THR A 122 -5.36 -27.28 10.09
N MET A 123 -4.76 -27.06 11.26
CA MET A 123 -5.30 -26.16 12.28
C MET A 123 -5.33 -24.70 11.78
N ASP A 124 -4.23 -24.21 11.20
CA ASP A 124 -4.17 -22.85 10.67
C ASP A 124 -5.10 -22.69 9.45
N ASP A 125 -5.24 -23.72 8.62
CA ASP A 125 -6.21 -23.72 7.51
C ASP A 125 -7.65 -23.62 8.00
N GLY A 126 -8.00 -24.35 9.06
CA GLY A 126 -9.31 -24.24 9.72
C GLY A 126 -9.55 -22.83 10.27
N LEU A 127 -8.53 -22.24 10.90
CA LEU A 127 -8.60 -20.86 11.42
C LEU A 127 -8.76 -19.84 10.30
N ARG A 128 -8.08 -20.00 9.15
CA ARG A 128 -8.25 -19.12 7.98
C ARG A 128 -9.70 -19.09 7.50
N ILE A 129 -10.33 -20.26 7.39
CA ILE A 129 -11.74 -20.37 6.99
C ILE A 129 -12.67 -19.72 8.02
N ALA A 130 -12.43 -19.98 9.32
CA ALA A 130 -13.23 -19.41 10.40
C ALA A 130 -13.12 -17.88 10.46
N LEU A 131 -11.90 -17.35 10.33
CA LEU A 131 -11.62 -15.91 10.29
C LEU A 131 -12.27 -15.23 9.09
N TYR A 132 -12.14 -15.83 7.90
CA TYR A 132 -12.79 -15.33 6.70
C TYR A 132 -14.30 -15.18 6.91
N ARG A 133 -14.96 -16.22 7.45
CA ARG A 133 -16.41 -16.16 7.75
C ARG A 133 -16.74 -15.10 8.79
N ALA A 134 -16.01 -15.07 9.90
CA ALA A 134 -16.29 -14.13 11.00
C ALA A 134 -16.19 -12.67 10.54
N ILE A 135 -15.17 -12.34 9.75
CA ILE A 135 -14.91 -10.98 9.28
C ILE A 135 -15.88 -10.61 8.15
N PHE A 136 -15.96 -11.42 7.09
CA PHE A 136 -16.62 -11.00 5.86
C PHE A 136 -18.12 -11.35 5.78
N TYR A 137 -18.62 -12.40 6.43
CA TYR A 137 -20.05 -12.74 6.33
C TYR A 137 -20.96 -11.87 7.21
N SER A 138 -20.37 -11.16 8.19
CA SER A 138 -21.13 -10.32 9.10
C SER A 138 -21.26 -8.91 8.54
N SER A 139 -20.33 -8.05 8.90
CA SER A 139 -20.39 -6.63 8.64
C SER A 139 -19.54 -6.26 7.43
N LEU A 140 -18.36 -6.86 7.27
CA LEU A 140 -17.33 -6.42 6.33
C LEU A 140 -17.43 -7.04 4.92
N ALA A 141 -18.59 -7.58 4.54
CA ALA A 141 -18.81 -8.30 3.27
C ALA A 141 -18.32 -7.55 2.03
N ARG A 142 -18.52 -6.23 1.98
CA ARG A 142 -18.06 -5.38 0.87
C ARG A 142 -16.55 -5.47 0.58
N TYR A 143 -15.73 -5.75 1.58
CA TYR A 143 -14.28 -5.93 1.41
C TYR A 143 -13.90 -7.28 0.80
N SER A 144 -14.86 -8.19 0.57
CA SER A 144 -14.63 -9.48 -0.09
C SER A 144 -15.08 -9.52 -1.56
N LEU A 145 -15.72 -8.45 -2.06
CA LEU A 145 -16.33 -8.43 -3.39
C LEU A 145 -15.37 -8.02 -4.52
N GLY A 146 -14.22 -7.44 -4.19
CA GLY A 146 -13.24 -6.96 -5.16
C GLY A 146 -12.34 -8.07 -5.70
N ALA A 147 -11.78 -7.85 -6.89
CA ALA A 147 -10.78 -8.76 -7.49
C ALA A 147 -9.49 -8.82 -6.66
N VAL A 148 -9.10 -7.68 -6.07
CA VAL A 148 -8.01 -7.58 -5.09
C VAL A 148 -8.66 -7.30 -3.74
N SER A 149 -8.38 -8.14 -2.73
CA SER A 149 -8.96 -7.92 -1.42
C SER A 149 -8.19 -6.81 -0.69
N PRO A 150 -8.89 -5.80 -0.15
CA PRO A 150 -8.27 -4.75 0.67
C PRO A 150 -7.95 -5.21 2.10
N ILE A 151 -8.48 -6.36 2.56
CA ILE A 151 -8.21 -6.94 3.88
C ILE A 151 -7.58 -8.32 3.70
N HIS A 152 -6.39 -8.50 4.26
CA HIS A 152 -5.67 -9.76 4.26
C HIS A 152 -5.60 -10.37 5.65
N ILE A 153 -5.70 -11.70 5.73
CA ILE A 153 -5.73 -12.48 6.96
C ILE A 153 -4.54 -13.45 6.94
N ILE A 154 -3.48 -13.11 7.67
CA ILE A 154 -2.29 -13.95 7.78
C ILE A 154 -2.42 -14.78 9.05
N VAL A 155 -2.39 -16.12 8.91
CA VAL A 155 -2.46 -17.05 10.04
C VAL A 155 -1.18 -17.85 10.13
N ARG A 156 -0.57 -17.86 11.32
CA ARG A 156 0.66 -18.61 11.61
C ARG A 156 0.66 -19.09 13.05
N ASN A 157 0.74 -20.41 13.24
CA ASN A 157 0.83 -21.06 14.55
C ASN A 157 -0.30 -20.62 15.50
N GLY A 158 -1.54 -20.64 15.02
CA GLY A 158 -2.71 -20.25 15.81
C GLY A 158 -2.84 -18.76 16.12
N ARG A 159 -2.07 -17.87 15.49
CA ARG A 159 -2.18 -16.41 15.63
C ARG A 159 -2.54 -15.78 14.30
N ALA A 160 -3.38 -14.75 14.34
CA ALA A 160 -3.78 -14.00 13.16
C ALA A 160 -3.17 -12.60 13.14
N THR A 161 -2.83 -12.13 11.95
CA THR A 161 -2.51 -10.72 11.67
C THR A 161 -3.46 -10.24 10.58
N LEU A 162 -4.19 -9.16 10.84
CA LEU A 162 -5.04 -8.48 9.85
C LEU A 162 -4.23 -7.35 9.21
N LYS A 163 -4.08 -7.36 7.88
CA LYS A 163 -3.31 -6.37 7.12
C LYS A 163 -4.14 -5.76 5.99
N GLY A 164 -3.72 -4.59 5.51
CA GLY A 164 -4.37 -3.90 4.40
C GLY A 164 -5.09 -2.61 4.82
N VAL A 165 -6.05 -2.18 4.02
CA VAL A 165 -6.68 -0.86 4.12
C VAL A 165 -8.19 -1.00 4.24
N VAL A 166 -8.80 -0.20 5.12
CA VAL A 166 -10.24 -0.15 5.31
C VAL A 166 -10.72 1.30 5.24
N GLY A 167 -11.98 1.51 4.86
CA GLY A 167 -12.55 2.84 4.68
C GLY A 167 -12.81 3.64 5.96
N SER A 168 -12.67 3.06 7.15
CA SER A 168 -12.82 3.79 8.42
C SER A 168 -12.16 3.10 9.61
N GLU A 169 -11.88 3.86 10.67
CA GLU A 169 -11.38 3.31 11.93
C GLU A 169 -12.40 2.35 12.58
N MET A 170 -13.70 2.62 12.41
CA MET A 170 -14.76 1.73 12.89
C MET A 170 -14.66 0.33 12.24
N ASP A 171 -14.41 0.28 10.94
CA ASP A 171 -14.23 -0.99 10.21
C ASP A 171 -13.01 -1.76 10.68
N LYS A 172 -11.91 -1.05 10.95
CA LYS A 172 -10.70 -1.62 11.51
C LYS A 172 -10.96 -2.27 12.87
N GLN A 173 -11.71 -1.60 13.75
CA GLN A 173 -12.07 -2.15 15.05
C GLN A 173 -13.04 -3.33 14.92
N LEU A 174 -13.99 -3.26 13.99
CA LEU A 174 -14.96 -4.33 13.77
C LEU A 174 -14.30 -5.61 13.21
N ALA A 175 -13.37 -5.47 12.27
CA ALA A 175 -12.57 -6.60 11.77
C ALA A 175 -11.83 -7.30 12.92
N TYR A 176 -11.22 -6.51 13.80
CA TYR A 176 -10.47 -7.00 14.95
C TYR A 176 -11.36 -7.71 15.98
N MET A 177 -12.51 -7.12 16.32
CA MET A 177 -13.47 -7.74 17.23
C MET A 177 -14.02 -9.05 16.68
N SER A 178 -14.39 -9.10 15.39
CA SER A 178 -14.85 -10.33 14.74
C SER A 178 -13.77 -11.41 14.76
N ALA A 179 -12.52 -11.05 14.47
CA ALA A 179 -11.41 -12.00 14.48
C ALA A 179 -11.15 -12.58 15.87
N ARG A 180 -11.17 -11.75 16.93
CA ARG A 180 -10.98 -12.20 18.31
C ARG A 180 -12.07 -13.14 18.81
N GLY A 181 -13.26 -13.10 18.21
CA GLY A 181 -14.36 -14.01 18.55
C GLY A 181 -14.19 -15.44 18.02
N VAL A 182 -13.18 -15.70 17.17
CA VAL A 182 -12.96 -17.02 16.57
C VAL A 182 -12.39 -18.01 17.60
N PRO A 183 -13.08 -19.13 17.89
CA PRO A 183 -12.56 -20.15 18.81
C PRO A 183 -11.27 -20.79 18.30
N GLY A 184 -10.34 -21.07 19.22
CA GLY A 184 -9.05 -21.71 18.90
C GLY A 184 -7.96 -20.75 18.43
N LEU A 185 -8.26 -19.45 18.29
CA LEU A 185 -7.29 -18.42 17.97
C LEU A 185 -6.58 -17.93 19.24
N PHE A 186 -5.25 -17.92 19.25
CA PHE A 186 -4.47 -17.53 20.43
C PHE A 186 -4.31 -16.02 20.54
N ASP A 187 -4.13 -15.33 19.42
CA ASP A 187 -3.92 -13.89 19.39
C ASP A 187 -4.32 -13.30 18.04
N VAL A 188 -4.66 -12.02 18.04
CA VAL A 188 -4.96 -11.23 16.86
C VAL A 188 -4.13 -9.95 16.91
N LYS A 189 -3.31 -9.73 15.88
CA LYS A 189 -2.66 -8.45 15.64
C LYS A 189 -3.43 -7.68 14.58
N ASN A 190 -3.79 -6.44 14.89
CA ASN A 190 -4.48 -5.56 13.94
C ASN A 190 -3.49 -4.54 13.33
N GLU A 191 -3.11 -4.77 12.08
CA GLU A 191 -2.25 -3.89 11.28
C GLU A 191 -3.02 -3.24 10.12
N LEU A 192 -4.36 -3.23 10.18
CA LEU A 192 -5.17 -2.53 9.19
C LEU A 192 -4.94 -1.02 9.29
N MET A 193 -5.03 -0.34 8.15
CA MET A 193 -4.95 1.12 8.07
C MET A 193 -6.32 1.65 7.67
N ALA A 194 -6.80 2.67 8.38
CA ALA A 194 -8.01 3.38 7.97
C ALA A 194 -7.67 4.42 6.90
N GLU A 195 -8.40 4.45 5.80
CA GLU A 195 -8.35 5.54 4.83
C GLU A 195 -8.79 6.82 5.52
N TYR A 196 -7.91 7.83 5.50
CA TYR A 196 -8.32 9.16 5.89
C TYR A 196 -8.93 9.85 4.69
N LYS A 197 -10.26 9.85 4.60
CA LYS A 197 -10.95 10.76 3.69
C LYS A 197 -10.97 12.13 4.35
N ALA A 198 -10.27 13.11 3.76
CA ALA A 198 -10.46 14.50 4.12
C ALA A 198 -11.94 14.82 3.95
N ALA A 199 -12.59 15.31 5.01
CA ALA A 199 -13.95 15.80 4.91
C ALA A 199 -13.96 16.97 3.93
N ASN A 200 -14.66 16.79 2.81
CA ASN A 200 -14.92 17.85 1.83
C ASN A 200 -15.86 18.91 2.41
#